data_AF-A0A1S7UM86-F1
#
_entry.id   AF-A0A1S7UM86-F1
#
_cell.length_a   1.000
_cell.length_b   1.000
_cell.length_c   1.000
_cell.angle_alpha   90.00
_cell.angle_beta   90.00
_cell.angle_gamma   90.00
#
_symmetry.space_group_name_H-M   'P 1'
#
loop_
_entity.id
_entity.type
_entity.pdbx_description
1 polymer ?
#
loop_
_entity_poly.entity_id
_entity_poly.type
_entity_poly.pdbx_seq_one_letter_code
_entity_poly.pdbx_strand_id
1 'polypeptide(L)'
;MAIPPDHLSLRLYPSTIYPSWQAGYIDPDIKSPRSWSFWKTLWPDIIISLCSQPGVFRKCLCAMILVMLTPILSVFWLDSLHQVEAHATRDNVGCTFHLSCSGAFNGSIGQKSSGQAHASSDASPISFTWFGDAFADQQGSGCWWTPPTFTLQCDKDQPPDHGFQVGCDGSVSYRGQSVFYECPTGQGDEVNIYLQTSGDQCHEITIQADNCAPSTCPGGGIGPGGGGGGGGGGGGGVGPVPGGTNSPASSGTTTPSTLTTISTSSTSASSSTWTPLSPGPLTPSPFTTGNEQTTTTRITSTSTITTTQPVPTRPGTCVEVGPSHVILVDQGNPDTVYGPNPMQHIQVSPNASTIFGFHFEDADLGKACELSFRMGRGRPFNLTGTGVVAFAALDDWAEPDNTTYHSMPRVIQAMDNVLLYEGLDHSFGIFPCPGSTTHSGILLSEAPMADTCLDCRQGDAMGMFLRKC
;
A
#
# COMPACT_ATOMS: atom_id res chain seq x y z
N MET A 1 -16.88 -3.53 65.51
CA MET A 1 -18.26 -3.43 64.97
C MET A 1 -18.17 -3.94 63.54
N ALA A 2 -18.49 -5.23 63.35
CA ALA A 2 -18.27 -5.95 62.10
C ALA A 2 -19.55 -5.87 61.25
N ILE A 3 -19.38 -5.50 59.98
CA ILE A 3 -20.44 -5.40 58.98
C ILE A 3 -20.43 -6.70 58.16
N PRO A 4 -21.58 -7.38 57.93
CA PRO A 4 -21.63 -8.60 57.14
C PRO A 4 -21.73 -8.28 55.63
N PRO A 5 -21.35 -9.22 54.73
CA PRO A 5 -21.51 -9.04 53.30
C PRO A 5 -22.91 -9.48 52.84
N ASP A 6 -23.59 -8.60 52.12
CA ASP A 6 -24.88 -8.87 51.48
C ASP A 6 -24.73 -9.68 50.20
N HIS A 7 -25.60 -10.67 50.09
CA HIS A 7 -25.88 -11.49 48.92
C HIS A 7 -26.56 -10.65 47.82
N LEU A 8 -25.93 -10.52 46.65
CA LEU A 8 -26.60 -10.04 45.44
C LEU A 8 -26.99 -11.23 44.55
N SER A 9 -28.29 -11.52 44.57
CA SER A 9 -28.97 -12.48 43.71
C SER A 9 -29.11 -11.91 42.30
N LEU A 10 -28.55 -12.61 41.30
CA LEU A 10 -28.88 -12.37 39.89
C LEU A 10 -30.33 -12.79 39.61
N ARG A 11 -31.19 -11.82 39.33
CA ARG A 11 -32.49 -12.06 38.65
C ARG A 11 -32.26 -11.94 37.14
N LEU A 12 -32.37 -13.08 36.45
CA LEU A 12 -32.54 -13.12 35.00
C LEU A 12 -34.04 -12.94 34.69
N TYR A 13 -34.37 -11.96 33.86
CA TYR A 13 -35.66 -11.92 33.15
C TYR A 13 -35.46 -12.43 31.71
N PRO A 14 -36.49 -13.07 31.13
CA PRO A 14 -36.37 -13.77 29.86
C PRO A 14 -36.76 -12.86 28.70
N SER A 15 -36.03 -12.94 27.59
CA SER A 15 -36.54 -12.43 26.33
C SER A 15 -35.92 -13.13 25.12
N THR A 16 -36.85 -13.66 24.32
CA THR A 16 -36.84 -13.81 22.86
C THR A 16 -36.23 -15.06 22.25
N ILE A 17 -37.17 -15.80 21.65
CA ILE A 17 -37.09 -16.95 20.78
C ILE A 17 -36.29 -16.61 19.51
N TYR A 18 -35.26 -17.39 19.21
CA TYR A 18 -34.66 -17.50 17.88
C TYR A 18 -35.05 -18.86 17.27
N PRO A 19 -35.52 -18.93 16.02
CA PRO A 19 -35.68 -20.21 15.33
C PRO A 19 -34.32 -20.72 14.86
N SER A 20 -34.02 -21.96 15.21
CA SER A 20 -32.87 -22.73 14.77
C SER A 20 -32.96 -23.07 13.28
N TRP A 21 -31.97 -22.67 12.50
CA TRP A 21 -31.71 -23.24 11.18
C TRP A 21 -30.86 -24.51 11.35
N GLN A 22 -31.48 -25.66 11.12
CA GLN A 22 -30.77 -26.93 10.93
C GLN A 22 -30.17 -26.94 9.52
N ALA A 23 -28.85 -27.03 9.43
CA ALA A 23 -28.16 -27.33 8.18
C ALA A 23 -28.41 -28.80 7.80
N GLY A 24 -29.31 -29.01 6.85
CA GLY A 24 -29.55 -30.30 6.23
C GLY A 24 -28.42 -30.66 5.26
N TYR A 25 -27.84 -31.83 5.50
CA TYR A 25 -26.94 -32.56 4.60
C TYR A 25 -27.65 -32.84 3.26
N ILE A 26 -27.06 -32.42 2.12
CA ILE A 26 -27.58 -32.74 0.78
C ILE A 26 -26.75 -33.86 0.17
N ASP A 27 -27.44 -34.97 -0.03
CA ASP A 27 -27.09 -36.17 -0.80
C ASP A 27 -26.99 -35.83 -2.31
N PRO A 28 -25.90 -36.16 -3.02
CA PRO A 28 -25.73 -35.84 -4.42
C PRO A 28 -26.16 -37.00 -5.32
N ASP A 29 -27.45 -37.34 -5.39
CA ASP A 29 -27.91 -38.21 -6.49
C ASP A 29 -29.44 -38.26 -6.72
N ILE A 30 -30.05 -37.21 -7.30
CA ILE A 30 -31.37 -37.34 -7.96
C ILE A 30 -31.47 -36.47 -9.22
N LYS A 31 -31.55 -37.15 -10.37
CA LYS A 31 -32.00 -36.62 -11.67
C LYS A 31 -33.53 -36.43 -11.67
N SER A 32 -34.05 -35.20 -11.89
CA SER A 32 -35.33 -35.02 -12.60
C SER A 32 -35.56 -33.55 -13.06
N PRO A 33 -36.21 -33.29 -14.21
CA PRO A 33 -36.31 -31.97 -14.82
C PRO A 33 -37.69 -31.33 -14.61
N ARG A 34 -37.85 -30.43 -13.63
CA ARG A 34 -39.02 -29.52 -13.54
C ARG A 34 -38.65 -28.22 -12.82
N SER A 35 -38.06 -27.25 -13.53
CA SER A 35 -38.01 -25.85 -13.07
C SER A 35 -37.61 -24.91 -14.22
N TRP A 36 -38.47 -24.79 -15.23
CA TRP A 36 -38.35 -23.81 -16.32
C TRP A 36 -39.68 -23.06 -16.51
N SER A 37 -40.33 -22.68 -15.40
CA SER A 37 -41.68 -22.08 -15.44
C SER A 37 -41.77 -20.68 -14.85
N PHE A 38 -40.67 -20.06 -14.41
CA PHE A 38 -40.75 -18.76 -13.70
C PHE A 38 -40.26 -17.55 -14.52
N TRP A 39 -39.73 -17.73 -15.73
CA TRP A 39 -39.25 -16.65 -16.62
C TRP A 39 -40.14 -16.41 -17.86
N LYS A 40 -41.41 -16.81 -17.84
CA LYS A 40 -42.33 -16.67 -19.00
C LYS A 40 -43.37 -15.56 -18.89
N THR A 41 -43.35 -14.74 -17.84
CA THR A 41 -44.50 -13.87 -17.53
C THR A 41 -44.17 -12.39 -17.46
N LEU A 42 -43.27 -11.91 -18.34
CA LEU A 42 -43.25 -10.51 -18.76
C LEU A 42 -42.59 -10.47 -20.16
N TRP A 43 -43.44 -10.24 -21.17
CA TRP A 43 -43.14 -10.08 -22.60
C TRP A 43 -42.95 -11.42 -23.36
N PRO A 44 -43.73 -11.73 -24.44
CA PRO A 44 -43.83 -10.89 -25.64
C PRO A 44 -45.14 -11.05 -26.48
N ASP A 45 -46.11 -10.15 -26.38
CA ASP A 45 -47.19 -10.06 -27.40
C ASP A 45 -46.96 -8.91 -28.40
N ILE A 46 -46.14 -7.91 -28.04
CA ILE A 46 -45.88 -6.74 -28.90
C ILE A 46 -44.81 -7.03 -29.97
N ILE A 47 -43.83 -7.88 -29.68
CA ILE A 47 -42.70 -8.12 -30.60
C ILE A 47 -43.06 -9.13 -31.71
N ILE A 48 -43.96 -10.08 -31.45
CA ILE A 48 -44.36 -11.08 -32.45
C ILE A 48 -45.22 -10.45 -33.56
N SER A 49 -46.01 -9.42 -33.25
CA SER A 49 -46.89 -8.75 -34.23
C SER A 49 -46.11 -7.88 -35.25
N LEU A 50 -44.95 -7.33 -34.88
CA LEU A 50 -44.19 -6.43 -35.75
C LEU A 50 -43.26 -7.15 -36.75
N CYS A 51 -42.94 -8.43 -36.54
CA CYS A 51 -42.00 -9.16 -37.41
C CYS A 51 -42.66 -10.04 -38.48
N SER A 52 -43.99 -10.00 -38.64
CA SER A 52 -44.71 -10.80 -39.65
C SER A 52 -44.81 -10.14 -41.04
N GLN A 53 -44.28 -8.92 -41.21
CA GLN A 53 -44.31 -8.20 -42.48
C GLN A 53 -43.06 -8.52 -43.34
N PRO A 54 -43.20 -8.96 -44.60
CA PRO A 54 -42.08 -9.24 -45.48
C PRO A 54 -41.30 -7.96 -45.78
N GLY A 55 -40.02 -7.91 -45.36
CA GLY A 55 -39.13 -6.76 -45.51
C GLY A 55 -38.67 -6.11 -44.20
N VAL A 56 -39.26 -6.46 -43.06
CA VAL A 56 -38.93 -5.85 -41.74
C VAL A 56 -37.97 -6.70 -40.90
N PHE A 57 -37.66 -7.92 -41.36
CA PHE A 57 -36.86 -8.91 -40.63
C PHE A 57 -35.47 -8.41 -40.20
N ARG A 58 -34.79 -7.63 -41.05
CA ARG A 58 -33.49 -7.02 -40.71
C ARG A 58 -33.58 -5.99 -39.58
N LYS A 59 -34.70 -5.25 -39.49
CA LYS A 59 -34.91 -4.24 -38.44
C LYS A 59 -35.29 -4.87 -37.11
N CYS A 60 -36.11 -5.93 -37.13
CA CYS A 60 -36.44 -6.72 -35.93
C CYS A 60 -35.21 -7.40 -35.31
N LEU A 61 -34.35 -8.01 -36.15
CA LEU A 61 -33.14 -8.69 -35.66
C LEU A 61 -32.18 -7.69 -35.00
N CYS A 62 -32.01 -6.50 -35.59
CA CYS A 62 -31.15 -5.46 -35.03
C CYS A 62 -31.69 -4.91 -33.70
N ALA A 63 -33.01 -4.73 -33.57
CA ALA A 63 -33.64 -4.29 -32.33
C ALA A 63 -33.56 -5.33 -31.21
N MET A 64 -33.72 -6.62 -31.52
CA MET A 64 -33.52 -7.70 -30.54
C MET A 64 -32.07 -7.81 -30.08
N ILE A 65 -31.12 -7.69 -31.01
CA ILE A 65 -29.69 -7.69 -30.67
C ILE A 65 -29.35 -6.49 -29.77
N LEU A 66 -29.89 -5.31 -30.07
CA LEU A 66 -29.67 -4.11 -29.26
C LEU A 66 -30.23 -4.26 -27.83
N VAL A 67 -31.47 -4.76 -27.69
CA VAL A 67 -32.13 -4.95 -26.38
C VAL A 67 -31.43 -6.03 -25.53
N MET A 68 -30.95 -7.10 -26.16
CA MET A 68 -30.20 -8.17 -25.46
C MET A 68 -28.77 -7.74 -25.08
N LEU A 69 -28.15 -6.83 -25.84
CA LEU A 69 -26.81 -6.32 -25.54
C LEU A 69 -26.81 -5.22 -24.48
N THR A 70 -27.90 -4.46 -24.33
CA THR A 70 -27.99 -3.39 -23.31
C THR A 70 -27.64 -3.81 -21.88
N PRO A 71 -28.19 -4.90 -21.30
CA PRO A 71 -27.84 -5.31 -19.94
C PRO A 71 -26.40 -5.83 -19.83
N ILE A 72 -25.86 -6.42 -20.90
CA ILE A 72 -24.47 -6.90 -20.93
C ILE A 72 -23.52 -5.69 -20.95
N LEU A 73 -23.77 -4.72 -21.83
CA LEU A 73 -22.99 -3.49 -21.93
C LEU A 73 -23.08 -2.63 -20.66
N SER A 74 -24.21 -2.64 -19.94
CA SER A 74 -24.33 -1.91 -18.67
C SER A 74 -23.51 -2.52 -17.53
N VAL A 75 -23.41 -3.86 -17.45
CA VAL A 75 -22.56 -4.51 -16.44
C VAL A 75 -21.08 -4.22 -16.71
N PHE A 76 -20.65 -4.29 -17.97
CA PHE A 76 -19.28 -3.93 -18.35
C PHE A 76 -18.97 -2.43 -18.14
N TRP A 77 -19.94 -1.53 -18.25
CA TRP A 77 -19.75 -0.09 -17.97
C TRP A 77 -19.66 0.23 -16.47
N LEU A 78 -20.41 -0.46 -15.61
CA LEU A 78 -20.34 -0.25 -14.15
C LEU A 78 -19.09 -0.87 -13.51
N ASP A 79 -18.59 -2.00 -14.02
CA ASP A 79 -17.31 -2.56 -13.56
C ASP A 79 -16.11 -1.72 -14.05
N SER A 80 -16.23 -1.06 -15.21
CA SER A 80 -15.18 -0.17 -15.72
C SER A 80 -15.02 1.12 -14.89
N LEU A 81 -16.07 1.59 -14.19
CA LEU A 81 -15.98 2.79 -13.35
C LEU A 81 -15.24 2.56 -12.02
N HIS A 82 -15.29 1.34 -11.45
CA HIS A 82 -14.52 1.01 -10.24
C HIS A 82 -13.02 0.76 -10.52
N GLN A 83 -12.65 0.37 -11.75
CA GLN A 83 -11.23 0.16 -12.12
C GLN A 83 -10.41 1.45 -12.28
N VAL A 84 -11.06 2.60 -12.51
CA VAL A 84 -10.35 3.88 -12.68
C VAL A 84 -9.86 4.44 -11.34
N GLU A 85 -10.58 4.17 -10.25
CA GLU A 85 -10.24 4.67 -8.91
C GLU A 85 -9.07 3.89 -8.29
N ALA A 86 -9.02 2.57 -8.50
CA ALA A 86 -7.90 1.74 -8.05
C ALA A 86 -6.58 2.12 -8.74
N HIS A 87 -6.60 2.58 -10.00
CA HIS A 87 -5.39 2.99 -10.72
C HIS A 87 -4.81 4.35 -10.28
N ALA A 88 -5.64 5.22 -9.72
CA ALA A 88 -5.22 6.56 -9.31
C ALA A 88 -4.39 6.53 -8.01
N THR A 89 -4.75 5.66 -7.07
CA THR A 89 -3.99 5.46 -5.83
C THR A 89 -2.68 4.69 -6.05
N ARG A 90 -2.50 4.07 -7.22
CA ARG A 90 -1.30 3.30 -7.59
C ARG A 90 -0.07 4.19 -7.71
N ASP A 91 -0.10 5.26 -8.49
CA ASP A 91 1.10 5.99 -8.94
C ASP A 91 1.88 6.77 -7.86
N ASN A 92 1.29 6.99 -6.68
CA ASN A 92 1.79 7.99 -5.72
C ASN A 92 2.56 7.41 -4.54
N VAL A 93 2.82 6.11 -4.50
CA VAL A 93 3.63 5.53 -3.42
C VAL A 93 4.98 6.26 -3.32
N GLY A 94 5.43 6.53 -2.10
CA GLY A 94 6.56 7.35 -1.65
C GLY A 94 6.61 8.81 -2.13
N CYS A 95 5.57 9.29 -2.80
CA CYS A 95 5.44 10.70 -3.15
C CYS A 95 5.36 11.56 -1.88
N THR A 96 6.11 12.66 -1.87
CA THR A 96 6.10 13.63 -0.77
C THR A 96 5.18 14.81 -1.08
N PHE A 97 4.37 15.20 -0.10
CA PHE A 97 3.38 16.29 -0.21
C PHE A 97 3.20 17.02 1.13
N HIS A 98 2.60 18.19 1.08
CA HIS A 98 2.07 18.92 2.22
C HIS A 98 0.55 18.94 2.16
N LEU A 99 -0.06 19.02 3.32
CA LEU A 99 -1.50 19.14 3.45
C LEU A 99 -1.90 20.58 3.79
N SER A 100 -3.00 21.02 3.21
CA SER A 100 -3.69 22.26 3.56
C SER A 100 -5.18 21.99 3.67
N CYS A 101 -5.92 22.86 4.33
CA CYS A 101 -7.37 22.77 4.36
C CYS A 101 -8.03 24.05 3.88
N SER A 102 -9.24 23.92 3.35
CA SER A 102 -10.07 25.05 2.94
C SER A 102 -11.55 24.85 3.30
N GLY A 103 -12.30 25.95 3.44
CA GLY A 103 -13.72 25.92 3.81
C GLY A 103 -14.00 26.87 4.96
N ALA A 104 -14.46 26.34 6.09
CA ALA A 104 -14.65 27.14 7.31
C ALA A 104 -13.32 27.66 7.88
N PHE A 105 -12.24 26.89 7.73
CA PHE A 105 -10.88 27.28 8.05
C PHE A 105 -9.98 27.13 6.82
N ASN A 106 -9.09 28.09 6.60
CA ASN A 106 -8.09 28.06 5.53
C ASN A 106 -6.70 28.15 6.16
N GLY A 107 -5.87 27.13 5.96
CA GLY A 107 -4.52 27.11 6.53
C GLY A 107 -3.73 25.86 6.15
N SER A 108 -2.47 25.85 6.57
CA SER A 108 -1.58 24.69 6.36
C SER A 108 -1.76 23.69 7.48
N ILE A 109 -1.58 22.41 7.17
CA ILE A 109 -1.65 21.33 8.15
C ILE A 109 -0.22 21.03 8.62
N GLY A 110 0.01 21.25 9.90
CA GLY A 110 1.23 20.90 10.61
C GLY A 110 1.01 19.73 11.57
N GLN A 111 2.04 19.44 12.37
CA GLN A 111 2.00 18.37 13.36
C GLN A 111 2.60 18.85 14.68
N LYS A 112 1.96 18.46 15.79
CA LYS A 112 2.51 18.66 17.13
C LYS A 112 3.57 17.61 17.43
N SER A 113 4.42 17.89 18.42
CA SER A 113 5.39 16.90 18.91
C SER A 113 4.75 15.62 19.46
N SER A 114 3.44 15.63 19.73
CA SER A 114 2.69 14.44 20.16
C SER A 114 2.27 13.53 19.01
N GLY A 115 2.45 13.94 17.76
CA GLY A 115 1.94 13.23 16.58
C GLY A 115 0.65 13.83 16.01
N GLN A 116 -0.08 14.63 16.78
CA GLN A 116 -1.39 15.18 16.38
C GLN A 116 -1.27 16.17 15.22
N ALA A 117 -2.05 15.96 14.15
CA ALA A 117 -2.18 16.90 13.06
C ALA A 117 -3.10 18.06 13.46
N HIS A 118 -2.71 19.28 13.08
CA HIS A 118 -3.47 20.51 13.34
C HIS A 118 -3.35 21.45 12.15
N ALA A 119 -4.32 22.33 11.97
CA ALA A 119 -4.23 23.43 11.01
C ALA A 119 -4.14 24.78 11.73
N SER A 120 -3.37 25.70 11.16
CA SER A 120 -3.29 27.12 11.57
C SER A 120 -2.91 27.95 10.34
N SER A 121 -3.20 29.25 10.34
CA SER A 121 -2.72 30.17 9.31
C SER A 121 -1.20 30.33 9.35
N ASP A 122 -0.59 30.10 10.52
CA ASP A 122 0.84 30.23 10.77
C ASP A 122 1.53 28.86 11.00
N ALA A 123 0.81 27.75 10.83
CA ALA A 123 1.40 26.42 10.96
C ALA A 123 2.49 26.20 9.91
N SER A 124 3.67 25.79 10.36
CA SER A 124 4.70 25.25 9.47
C SER A 124 4.18 23.95 8.83
N PRO A 125 4.01 23.89 7.50
CA PRO A 125 3.62 22.67 6.83
C PRO A 125 4.65 21.58 7.11
N ILE A 126 4.18 20.36 7.38
CA ILE A 126 5.08 19.19 7.46
C ILE A 126 4.96 18.36 6.20
N SER A 127 6.06 17.72 5.82
CA SER A 127 6.07 16.80 4.69
C SER A 127 5.49 15.44 5.11
N PHE A 128 4.57 14.94 4.30
CA PHE A 128 4.00 13.61 4.39
C PHE A 128 4.52 12.76 3.23
N THR A 129 4.65 11.46 3.46
CA THR A 129 5.02 10.47 2.44
C THR A 129 3.84 9.55 2.22
N TRP A 130 3.36 9.50 0.97
CA TRP A 130 2.24 8.65 0.58
C TRP A 130 2.69 7.20 0.39
N PHE A 131 1.82 6.22 0.63
CA PHE A 131 2.07 4.82 0.30
C PHE A 131 0.76 4.04 0.13
N GLY A 132 0.57 3.45 -1.04
CA GLY A 132 -0.69 2.82 -1.42
C GLY A 132 -1.86 3.80 -1.34
N ASP A 133 -2.73 3.61 -0.36
CA ASP A 133 -3.90 4.43 -0.03
C ASP A 133 -3.82 5.00 1.40
N ALA A 134 -2.60 5.29 1.85
CA ALA A 134 -2.29 5.76 3.20
C ALA A 134 -1.07 6.70 3.15
N PHE A 135 -0.75 7.35 4.28
CA PHE A 135 0.43 8.21 4.37
C PHE A 135 1.00 8.29 5.79
N ALA A 136 2.26 8.74 5.89
CA ALA A 136 3.01 8.90 7.13
C ALA A 136 3.67 10.28 7.16
N ASP A 137 4.06 10.74 8.35
CA ASP A 137 4.87 11.94 8.50
C ASP A 137 6.32 11.73 8.05
N GLN A 138 7.10 12.81 8.02
CA GLN A 138 8.54 12.83 7.75
C GLN A 138 9.40 12.00 8.73
N GLN A 139 8.86 11.56 9.87
CA GLN A 139 9.53 10.64 10.80
C GLN A 139 9.18 9.16 10.51
N GLY A 140 8.31 8.89 9.53
CA GLY A 140 7.81 7.55 9.21
C GLY A 140 6.69 7.07 10.14
N SER A 141 6.08 7.97 10.92
CA SER A 141 4.94 7.64 11.78
C SER A 141 3.67 7.60 10.94
N GLY A 142 2.96 6.46 10.95
CA GLY A 142 1.74 6.28 10.17
C GLY A 142 0.62 7.22 10.63
N CYS A 143 -0.03 7.88 9.68
CA CYS A 143 -1.15 8.78 9.96
C CYS A 143 -2.48 8.02 9.99
N TRP A 144 -3.29 8.25 11.02
CA TRP A 144 -4.51 7.51 11.32
C TRP A 144 -5.56 8.38 12.03
N TRP A 145 -6.82 7.93 12.03
CA TRP A 145 -7.94 8.59 12.70
C TRP A 145 -8.18 7.96 14.08
N THR A 146 -7.79 8.65 15.15
CA THR A 146 -7.74 8.06 16.50
C THR A 146 -9.12 7.77 17.09
N PRO A 147 -9.50 6.51 17.39
CA PRO A 147 -10.75 6.24 18.11
C PRO A 147 -10.68 6.72 19.57
N PRO A 148 -11.81 7.14 20.18
CA PRO A 148 -13.13 7.31 19.56
C PRO A 148 -13.34 8.70 18.96
N THR A 149 -12.35 9.59 19.02
CA THR A 149 -12.50 10.99 18.62
C THR A 149 -12.42 11.18 17.11
N PHE A 150 -11.82 10.24 16.40
CA PHE A 150 -11.47 10.30 14.98
C PHE A 150 -10.71 11.56 14.61
N THR A 151 -9.70 11.89 15.41
CA THR A 151 -8.79 13.01 15.15
C THR A 151 -7.62 12.51 14.32
N LEU A 152 -7.17 13.29 13.33
CA LEU A 152 -6.00 12.92 12.52
C LEU A 152 -4.73 13.03 13.38
N GLN A 153 -4.00 11.93 13.51
CA GLN A 153 -2.71 11.89 14.22
C GLN A 153 -1.74 11.01 13.44
N CYS A 154 -0.44 11.31 13.51
CA CYS A 154 0.63 10.47 13.01
C CYS A 154 1.53 10.12 14.19
N ASP A 155 1.29 8.95 14.78
CA ASP A 155 1.91 8.55 16.05
C ASP A 155 3.01 7.52 15.80
N LYS A 156 4.09 7.60 16.58
CA LYS A 156 5.19 6.67 16.45
C LYS A 156 4.73 5.22 16.62
N ASP A 157 5.23 4.35 15.75
CA ASP A 157 4.91 2.92 15.70
C ASP A 157 3.43 2.61 15.42
N GLN A 158 2.59 3.60 15.11
CA GLN A 158 1.23 3.37 14.66
C GLN A 158 1.19 3.01 13.18
N PRO A 159 0.48 1.92 12.84
CA PRO A 159 0.13 1.67 11.45
C PRO A 159 -0.77 2.81 10.94
N PRO A 160 -0.54 3.27 9.72
CA PRO A 160 -1.35 4.29 9.08
C PRO A 160 -2.75 3.73 8.73
N ASP A 161 -3.77 4.58 8.76
CA ASP A 161 -5.08 4.21 8.26
C ASP A 161 -5.09 4.20 6.74
N HIS A 162 -5.75 3.19 6.18
CA HIS A 162 -5.95 3.02 4.76
C HIS A 162 -7.29 3.57 4.28
N GLY A 163 -7.33 3.91 3.00
CA GLY A 163 -8.49 4.43 2.28
C GLY A 163 -8.36 5.90 1.91
N PHE A 164 -7.19 6.52 2.11
CA PHE A 164 -6.91 7.85 1.60
C PHE A 164 -6.72 7.83 0.08
N GLN A 165 -7.17 8.90 -0.58
CA GLN A 165 -6.96 9.13 -2.01
C GLN A 165 -6.66 10.61 -2.25
N VAL A 166 -5.83 10.89 -3.25
CA VAL A 166 -5.61 12.25 -3.77
C VAL A 166 -6.23 12.32 -5.17
N GLY A 167 -7.17 13.25 -5.36
CA GLY A 167 -7.79 13.54 -6.65
C GLY A 167 -6.84 14.29 -7.59
N CYS A 168 -7.23 14.39 -8.87
CA CYS A 168 -6.44 15.13 -9.87
C CYS A 168 -6.30 16.62 -9.58
N ASP A 169 -7.18 17.17 -8.75
CA ASP A 169 -7.16 18.55 -8.27
C ASP A 169 -6.41 18.69 -6.93
N GLY A 170 -5.77 17.63 -6.44
CA GLY A 170 -5.12 17.59 -5.14
C GLY A 170 -6.10 17.38 -3.97
N SER A 171 -7.41 17.25 -4.21
CA SER A 171 -8.37 17.01 -3.13
C SER A 171 -8.10 15.67 -2.44
N VAL A 172 -8.03 15.69 -1.11
CA VAL A 172 -7.85 14.48 -0.32
C VAL A 172 -9.21 13.94 0.08
N SER A 173 -9.41 12.63 -0.08
CA SER A 173 -10.57 11.92 0.44
C SER A 173 -10.15 10.74 1.29
N TYR A 174 -11.03 10.29 2.19
CA TYR A 174 -10.86 9.08 2.98
C TYR A 174 -12.11 8.20 2.85
N ARG A 175 -11.95 7.01 2.27
CA ARG A 175 -13.04 6.04 2.01
C ARG A 175 -14.24 6.69 1.27
N GLY A 176 -13.94 7.54 0.29
CA GLY A 176 -14.93 8.28 -0.51
C GLY A 176 -15.49 9.55 0.16
N GLN A 177 -15.11 9.85 1.41
CA GLN A 177 -15.49 11.09 2.09
C GLN A 177 -14.45 12.18 1.83
N SER A 178 -14.87 13.31 1.27
CA SER A 178 -14.02 14.48 0.99
C SER A 178 -14.27 15.67 1.94
N VAL A 179 -15.24 15.54 2.83
CA VAL A 179 -15.58 16.55 3.86
C VAL A 179 -15.00 16.11 5.19
N PHE A 180 -14.22 16.97 5.81
CA PHE A 180 -13.67 16.77 7.14
C PHE A 180 -14.16 17.89 8.05
N TYR A 181 -13.79 17.86 9.33
CA TYR A 181 -14.21 18.86 10.29
C TYR A 181 -13.01 19.48 10.97
N GLU A 182 -13.00 20.80 11.07
CA GLU A 182 -12.11 21.54 11.94
C GLU A 182 -12.83 21.85 13.24
N CYS A 183 -12.14 21.75 14.37
CA CYS A 183 -12.66 22.24 15.65
C CYS A 183 -11.60 23.09 16.36
N PRO A 184 -11.97 24.26 16.92
CA PRO A 184 -11.05 25.11 17.66
C PRO A 184 -10.42 24.40 18.85
N THR A 185 -9.11 24.58 19.01
CA THR A 185 -8.37 24.07 20.19
C THR A 185 -8.49 24.99 21.41
N GLY A 186 -8.97 26.23 21.21
CA GLY A 186 -8.94 27.30 22.21
C GLY A 186 -7.58 28.00 22.34
N GLN A 187 -6.60 27.66 21.48
CA GLN A 187 -5.28 28.30 21.44
C GLN A 187 -5.08 29.01 20.10
N GLY A 188 -5.19 30.34 20.10
CA GLY A 188 -5.01 31.13 18.89
C GLY A 188 -6.03 30.77 17.81
N ASP A 189 -5.55 30.62 16.58
CA ASP A 189 -6.31 30.17 15.41
C ASP A 189 -6.14 28.68 15.12
N GLU A 190 -5.54 27.93 16.05
CA GLU A 190 -5.22 26.52 15.85
C GLU A 190 -6.46 25.64 15.95
N VAL A 191 -6.65 24.76 14.97
CA VAL A 191 -7.76 23.83 14.88
C VAL A 191 -7.27 22.38 14.76
N ASN A 192 -7.97 21.45 15.41
CA ASN A 192 -7.76 20.02 15.22
C ASN A 192 -8.60 19.53 14.04
N ILE A 193 -8.15 18.47 13.36
CA ILE A 193 -8.81 17.91 12.18
C ILE A 193 -9.49 16.60 12.55
N TYR A 194 -10.76 16.45 12.17
CA TYR A 194 -11.58 15.30 12.50
C TYR A 194 -12.24 14.68 11.27
N LEU A 195 -12.38 13.36 11.28
CA LEU A 195 -13.12 12.62 10.26
C LEU A 195 -14.63 12.81 10.39
N GLN A 196 -15.12 13.01 11.61
CA GLN A 196 -16.53 13.23 11.90
C GLN A 196 -16.70 14.42 12.83
N THR A 197 -17.87 15.06 12.80
CA THR A 197 -18.14 16.17 13.71
C THR A 197 -18.01 15.73 15.17
N SER A 198 -17.27 16.51 15.97
CA SER A 198 -17.06 16.26 17.40
C SER A 198 -17.75 17.29 18.31
N GLY A 199 -18.73 18.04 17.79
CA GLY A 199 -19.53 18.98 18.57
C GLY A 199 -20.02 20.19 17.77
N ASP A 200 -20.79 21.05 18.43
CA ASP A 200 -21.47 22.20 17.80
C ASP A 200 -20.53 23.34 17.38
N GLN A 201 -19.24 23.27 17.70
CA GLN A 201 -18.21 24.26 17.35
C GLN A 201 -17.31 23.79 16.21
N CYS A 202 -17.61 22.64 15.62
CA CYS A 202 -16.85 22.09 14.51
C CYS A 202 -17.49 22.48 13.19
N HIS A 203 -16.68 22.82 12.20
CA HIS A 203 -17.16 23.24 10.89
C HIS A 203 -16.53 22.43 9.77
N GLU A 204 -17.24 22.35 8.65
CA GLU A 204 -16.78 21.57 7.49
C GLU A 204 -15.57 22.23 6.81
N ILE A 205 -14.61 21.39 6.48
CA ILE A 205 -13.44 21.71 5.67
C ILE A 205 -13.22 20.63 4.61
N THR A 206 -12.44 20.98 3.61
CA THR A 206 -11.84 20.07 2.63
C THR A 206 -10.34 20.08 2.83
N ILE A 207 -9.67 18.96 2.53
CA ILE A 207 -8.22 18.86 2.62
C ILE A 207 -7.65 18.78 1.20
N GLN A 208 -6.53 19.46 0.97
CA GLN A 208 -5.78 19.42 -0.28
C GLN A 208 -4.33 19.01 -0.04
N ALA A 209 -3.83 18.15 -0.91
CA ALA A 209 -2.42 17.83 -1.09
C ALA A 209 -1.85 18.70 -2.21
N ASP A 210 -0.67 19.27 -1.99
CA ASP A 210 0.04 20.07 -3.01
C ASP A 210 0.71 19.21 -4.11
N ASN A 211 0.85 17.92 -3.86
CA ASN A 211 1.49 16.94 -4.72
C ASN A 211 0.79 15.58 -4.59
N CYS A 212 1.31 14.56 -5.29
CA CYS A 212 0.79 13.19 -5.24
C CYS A 212 -0.60 13.04 -5.87
N ALA A 213 -0.94 13.91 -6.82
CA ALA A 213 -2.04 13.67 -7.73
C ALA A 213 -1.64 12.55 -8.72
N PRO A 214 -2.57 11.64 -9.09
CA PRO A 214 -2.30 10.53 -9.99
C PRO A 214 -1.65 10.96 -11.31
N SER A 215 -0.71 10.16 -11.83
CA SER A 215 0.00 10.50 -13.08
C SER A 215 -0.93 10.49 -14.30
N THR A 216 -2.05 9.76 -14.19
CA THR A 216 -3.10 9.60 -15.20
C THR A 216 -3.99 10.82 -15.39
N CYS A 217 -3.80 11.88 -14.60
CA CYS A 217 -4.62 13.08 -14.67
C CYS A 217 -4.48 13.81 -16.03
N PRO A 218 -5.59 14.20 -16.69
CA PRO A 218 -5.57 14.89 -17.98
C PRO A 218 -4.85 16.24 -17.88
N GLY A 219 -3.58 16.26 -18.29
CA GLY A 219 -2.71 17.44 -18.16
C GLY A 219 -1.23 17.12 -18.12
N GLY A 220 -0.86 15.88 -17.77
CA GLY A 220 0.55 15.47 -17.65
C GLY A 220 1.19 16.16 -16.45
N GLY A 221 1.42 15.41 -15.37
CA GLY A 221 1.93 15.90 -14.10
C GLY A 221 3.11 16.86 -14.23
N ILE A 222 2.79 18.16 -14.16
CA ILE A 222 3.65 19.19 -13.61
C ILE A 222 2.68 20.05 -12.78
N GLY A 223 2.44 19.63 -11.54
CA GLY A 223 1.87 20.54 -10.55
C GLY A 223 2.73 21.82 -10.50
N PRO A 224 2.15 23.00 -10.29
CA PRO A 224 2.91 24.24 -10.21
C PRO A 224 3.67 24.29 -8.87
N GLY A 225 4.84 23.68 -8.78
CA GLY A 225 5.70 23.83 -7.60
C GLY A 225 6.72 22.72 -7.39
N GLY A 226 7.82 22.73 -8.16
CA GLY A 226 8.90 21.75 -7.92
C GLY A 226 10.08 21.82 -8.87
N GLY A 227 10.41 23.00 -9.42
CA GLY A 227 11.63 23.21 -10.20
C GLY A 227 12.45 24.32 -9.55
N GLY A 228 13.57 23.99 -8.90
CA GLY A 228 14.37 25.00 -8.21
C GLY A 228 15.74 24.54 -7.73
N GLY A 229 16.67 24.32 -8.66
CA GLY A 229 18.08 24.17 -8.35
C GLY A 229 18.99 24.27 -9.58
N GLY A 230 19.30 25.48 -10.05
CA GLY A 230 20.41 25.67 -11.00
C GLY A 230 20.39 26.90 -11.91
N GLY A 231 20.64 28.08 -11.35
CA GLY A 231 21.54 29.13 -11.88
C GLY A 231 21.34 29.74 -13.28
N GLY A 232 21.14 31.07 -13.31
CA GLY A 232 21.79 31.91 -14.34
C GLY A 232 21.01 33.12 -14.88
N GLY A 233 21.10 34.25 -14.16
CA GLY A 233 21.40 35.58 -14.75
C GLY A 233 20.39 36.27 -15.67
N GLY A 234 20.02 37.51 -15.31
CA GLY A 234 19.51 38.49 -16.29
C GLY A 234 18.65 39.58 -15.66
N GLY A 235 19.23 40.75 -15.41
CA GLY A 235 18.57 41.87 -14.74
C GLY A 235 17.76 42.81 -15.64
N GLY A 236 17.14 43.78 -14.97
CA GLY A 236 16.41 44.94 -15.49
C GLY A 236 14.99 44.97 -14.92
N GLY A 237 14.51 45.98 -14.18
CA GLY A 237 14.94 47.34 -13.96
C GLY A 237 13.69 48.24 -14.02
N VAL A 238 13.44 48.99 -12.92
CA VAL A 238 12.56 50.19 -12.74
C VAL A 238 11.04 50.05 -13.02
N GLY A 239 10.11 50.60 -12.22
CA GLY A 239 10.14 51.72 -11.27
C GLY A 239 8.86 51.80 -10.37
N PRO A 240 8.58 52.93 -9.70
CA PRO A 240 8.05 52.98 -8.32
C PRO A 240 6.61 53.54 -8.15
N VAL A 241 6.18 53.69 -6.87
CA VAL A 241 5.18 54.65 -6.28
C VAL A 241 3.83 54.01 -5.85
N PRO A 242 3.12 54.44 -4.75
CA PRO A 242 3.51 54.90 -3.40
C PRO A 242 2.66 54.35 -2.20
N GLY A 243 3.23 54.42 -0.99
CA GLY A 243 2.65 55.10 0.19
C GLY A 243 1.38 54.57 0.89
N GLY A 244 1.56 54.12 2.15
CA GLY A 244 0.47 53.95 3.12
C GLY A 244 0.97 53.65 4.53
N THR A 245 1.42 54.68 5.26
CA THR A 245 1.75 54.67 6.69
C THR A 245 0.52 54.45 7.58
N ASN A 246 0.66 53.68 8.67
CA ASN A 246 0.42 54.12 10.05
C ASN A 246 0.71 53.00 11.07
N SER A 247 1.71 53.24 11.93
CA SER A 247 1.85 52.61 13.26
C SER A 247 0.83 53.21 14.25
N PRO A 248 0.69 52.66 15.46
CA PRO A 248 1.55 53.14 16.55
C PRO A 248 2.11 52.04 17.47
N ALA A 249 3.25 52.40 18.06
CA ALA A 249 3.99 51.69 19.08
C ALA A 249 3.24 51.60 20.42
N SER A 250 3.58 50.59 21.21
CA SER A 250 3.66 50.75 22.66
C SER A 250 4.75 49.85 23.26
N SER A 251 5.41 50.42 24.25
CA SER A 251 6.66 50.02 24.89
C SER A 251 6.43 49.05 26.05
N GLY A 252 7.42 48.19 26.34
CA GLY A 252 7.38 47.33 27.53
C GLY A 252 8.67 46.55 27.77
N THR A 253 9.65 47.22 28.37
CA THR A 253 10.95 46.74 28.88
C THR A 253 10.80 45.65 29.96
N THR A 254 11.60 44.56 29.92
CA THR A 254 12.65 44.16 30.91
C THR A 254 13.30 42.80 30.63
N THR A 255 14.64 42.82 30.63
CA THR A 255 15.71 41.78 30.66
C THR A 255 15.76 40.94 31.96
N PRO A 256 16.76 40.04 32.20
CA PRO A 256 17.49 39.08 31.35
C PRO A 256 17.61 37.67 32.00
N SER A 257 18.08 36.63 31.28
CA SER A 257 18.84 35.52 31.88
C SER A 257 19.70 34.72 30.89
N THR A 258 21.01 34.90 31.07
CA THR A 258 22.04 33.85 31.13
C THR A 258 22.40 33.06 29.86
N LEU A 259 23.39 33.58 29.12
CA LEU A 259 24.27 32.79 28.26
C LEU A 259 25.11 31.83 29.11
N THR A 260 25.17 30.57 28.67
CA THR A 260 26.16 29.59 29.14
C THR A 260 27.22 29.38 28.07
N THR A 261 28.44 29.31 28.58
CA THR A 261 29.75 29.39 27.95
C THR A 261 30.12 28.20 27.06
N ILE A 262 30.88 28.54 26.03
CA ILE A 262 31.62 27.71 25.07
C ILE A 262 32.70 26.87 25.76
N SER A 263 32.90 25.62 25.32
CA SER A 263 34.21 24.99 25.36
C SER A 263 34.40 24.04 24.18
N THR A 264 35.28 24.48 23.29
CA THR A 264 35.99 23.79 22.22
C THR A 264 36.87 22.65 22.73
N SER A 265 36.94 21.56 21.96
CA SER A 265 38.20 20.82 21.75
C SER A 265 38.23 20.16 20.36
N SER A 266 39.22 20.58 19.58
CA SER A 266 39.85 19.89 18.46
C SER A 266 40.39 18.52 18.91
N THR A 267 40.74 17.51 18.11
CA THR A 267 41.58 17.41 16.89
C THR A 267 41.59 15.89 16.62
N SER A 268 41.57 15.36 15.39
CA SER A 268 42.78 14.99 14.65
C SER A 268 42.41 14.21 13.39
N ALA A 269 43.12 14.53 12.32
CA ALA A 269 43.05 13.93 11.01
C ALA A 269 43.58 12.49 10.95
N SER A 270 43.11 11.73 9.97
CA SER A 270 43.90 10.68 9.30
C SER A 270 43.40 10.51 7.87
N SER A 271 44.28 10.91 6.96
CA SER A 271 44.22 10.76 5.51
C SER A 271 44.32 9.29 5.09
N SER A 272 43.54 8.88 4.09
CA SER A 272 44.04 7.87 3.15
C SER A 272 43.58 8.18 1.73
N THR A 273 44.57 8.24 0.86
CA THR A 273 44.54 8.58 -0.54
C THR A 273 44.33 7.30 -1.33
N TRP A 274 43.28 7.21 -2.15
CA TRP A 274 43.16 6.17 -3.18
C TRP A 274 42.83 6.80 -4.54
N THR A 275 43.69 6.44 -5.49
CA THR A 275 43.71 6.84 -6.90
C THR A 275 42.60 6.15 -7.70
N PRO A 276 41.90 6.85 -8.61
CA PRO A 276 40.99 6.21 -9.54
C PRO A 276 41.75 5.65 -10.77
N LEU A 277 41.61 4.34 -11.00
CA LEU A 277 42.01 3.70 -12.26
C LEU A 277 40.87 3.77 -13.28
N SER A 278 41.26 4.14 -14.50
CA SER A 278 40.47 4.40 -15.70
C SER A 278 39.73 3.16 -16.23
N PRO A 279 38.46 3.26 -16.70
CA PRO A 279 37.82 2.22 -17.50
C PRO A 279 38.13 2.41 -18.99
N GLY A 280 38.67 1.35 -19.61
CA GLY A 280 38.88 1.24 -21.05
C GLY A 280 37.58 0.97 -21.84
N PRO A 281 37.60 1.15 -23.18
CA PRO A 281 36.41 1.32 -23.99
C PRO A 281 35.67 0.02 -24.34
N LEU A 282 34.34 0.16 -24.39
CA LEU A 282 33.37 -0.82 -24.85
C LEU A 282 33.49 -1.06 -26.37
N THR A 283 33.49 -2.33 -26.77
CA THR A 283 33.23 -2.77 -28.15
C THR A 283 31.81 -3.35 -28.26
N PRO A 284 30.98 -2.92 -29.22
CA PRO A 284 29.61 -3.40 -29.40
C PRO A 284 29.53 -4.52 -30.45
N SER A 285 28.61 -5.47 -30.27
CA SER A 285 28.17 -6.40 -31.33
C SER A 285 26.85 -7.10 -30.97
N PRO A 286 26.07 -7.57 -31.97
CA PRO A 286 24.83 -6.89 -32.31
C PRO A 286 23.56 -7.70 -32.02
N PHE A 287 22.47 -6.94 -31.88
CA PHE A 287 21.08 -7.39 -31.88
C PHE A 287 20.75 -8.26 -33.10
N THR A 288 20.07 -9.38 -32.85
CA THR A 288 19.24 -10.05 -33.86
C THR A 288 17.82 -10.18 -33.32
N THR A 289 16.90 -9.58 -34.06
CA THR A 289 15.45 -9.54 -33.90
C THR A 289 14.84 -10.93 -34.18
N GLY A 290 13.93 -11.40 -33.32
CA GLY A 290 13.26 -12.69 -33.52
C GLY A 290 11.99 -12.82 -32.67
N ASN A 291 10.89 -12.32 -33.24
CA ASN A 291 9.46 -12.55 -33.03
C ASN A 291 8.96 -13.42 -31.85
N GLU A 292 7.98 -12.83 -31.16
CA GLU A 292 7.06 -13.44 -30.19
C GLU A 292 6.37 -14.70 -30.70
N GLN A 293 6.40 -15.75 -29.88
CA GLN A 293 5.32 -16.74 -29.79
C GLN A 293 5.25 -17.29 -28.36
N THR A 294 4.30 -16.77 -27.59
CA THR A 294 3.99 -17.21 -26.21
C THR A 294 3.56 -18.67 -26.22
N THR A 295 4.46 -19.54 -25.76
CA THR A 295 4.18 -20.96 -25.51
C THR A 295 4.36 -21.20 -24.01
N THR A 296 3.26 -21.41 -23.29
CA THR A 296 3.26 -21.85 -21.88
C THR A 296 3.96 -23.19 -21.78
N THR A 297 5.24 -23.17 -21.40
CA THR A 297 6.07 -24.35 -21.29
C THR A 297 6.26 -24.66 -19.81
N ARG A 298 5.59 -25.70 -19.31
CA ARG A 298 5.91 -26.32 -18.03
C ARG A 298 7.22 -27.08 -18.21
N ILE A 299 8.35 -26.43 -17.92
CA ILE A 299 9.66 -27.06 -17.98
C ILE A 299 9.93 -27.72 -16.63
N THR A 300 9.88 -29.05 -16.62
CA THR A 300 10.55 -29.87 -15.62
C THR A 300 12.06 -29.74 -15.86
N SER A 301 12.73 -28.88 -15.09
CA SER A 301 14.18 -28.72 -15.12
C SER A 301 14.86 -30.03 -14.74
N THR A 302 15.27 -30.82 -15.73
CA THR A 302 16.14 -31.98 -15.54
C THR A 302 17.57 -31.52 -15.75
N SER A 303 18.14 -30.84 -14.75
CA SER A 303 19.59 -30.65 -14.67
C SER A 303 20.21 -32.00 -14.35
N THR A 304 20.83 -32.61 -15.34
CA THR A 304 21.55 -33.87 -15.19
C THR A 304 22.93 -33.57 -14.62
N ILE A 305 23.00 -33.34 -13.31
CA ILE A 305 24.25 -33.52 -12.56
C ILE A 305 24.22 -34.97 -12.09
N THR A 306 25.05 -35.81 -12.71
CA THR A 306 25.22 -37.21 -12.32
C THR A 306 26.05 -37.28 -11.04
N THR A 307 25.49 -36.81 -9.92
CA THR A 307 25.95 -37.17 -8.59
C THR A 307 24.89 -38.09 -8.03
N THR A 308 25.23 -39.37 -7.85
CA THR A 308 24.41 -40.36 -7.16
C THR A 308 24.24 -39.93 -5.70
N GLN A 309 23.34 -38.99 -5.44
CA GLN A 309 23.00 -38.58 -4.09
C GLN A 309 22.00 -39.60 -3.52
N PRO A 310 22.32 -40.29 -2.42
CA PRO A 310 21.43 -41.25 -1.81
C PRO A 310 20.14 -40.57 -1.35
N VAL A 311 19.02 -41.29 -1.48
CA VAL A 311 17.72 -40.90 -0.93
C VAL A 311 17.90 -40.46 0.53
N PRO A 312 17.45 -39.24 0.92
CA PRO A 312 17.67 -38.73 2.28
C PRO A 312 17.09 -39.70 3.30
N THR A 313 17.95 -40.22 4.18
CA THR A 313 17.59 -41.26 5.15
C THR A 313 17.35 -40.64 6.53
N ARG A 314 16.07 -40.45 6.91
CA ARG A 314 15.53 -40.23 8.29
C ARG A 314 15.96 -38.93 9.03
N PRO A 315 15.22 -38.52 10.09
CA PRO A 315 14.87 -37.12 10.37
C PRO A 315 15.95 -36.46 11.23
N GLY A 316 16.77 -35.61 10.61
CA GLY A 316 17.42 -34.54 11.35
C GLY A 316 16.35 -33.64 11.99
N THR A 317 16.67 -32.99 13.11
CA THR A 317 15.81 -31.96 13.67
C THR A 317 15.71 -30.82 12.67
N CYS A 318 14.53 -30.64 12.06
CA CYS A 318 14.27 -29.52 11.19
C CYS A 318 14.34 -28.21 11.99
N VAL A 319 15.01 -27.21 11.44
CA VAL A 319 15.05 -25.86 12.00
C VAL A 319 14.29 -24.94 11.07
N GLU A 320 13.40 -24.13 11.64
CA GLU A 320 12.70 -23.08 10.92
C GLU A 320 13.29 -21.73 11.24
N VAL A 321 13.51 -20.93 10.21
CA VAL A 321 14.06 -19.58 10.33
C VAL A 321 13.24 -18.59 9.50
N GLY A 322 13.12 -17.36 10.00
CA GLY A 322 12.61 -16.24 9.22
C GLY A 322 13.65 -15.72 8.22
N PRO A 323 13.28 -14.75 7.39
CA PRO A 323 14.23 -14.05 6.53
C PRO A 323 15.27 -13.33 7.38
N SER A 324 16.50 -13.28 6.89
CA SER A 324 17.59 -12.51 7.51
C SER A 324 17.33 -10.99 7.46
N HIS A 325 16.67 -10.54 6.40
CA HIS A 325 16.23 -9.16 6.23
C HIS A 325 15.01 -9.12 5.31
N VAL A 326 14.26 -8.02 5.42
CA VAL A 326 13.13 -7.69 4.56
C VAL A 326 13.46 -6.36 3.89
N ILE A 327 13.20 -6.22 2.60
CA ILE A 327 13.42 -4.97 1.85
C ILE A 327 12.12 -4.61 1.15
N LEU A 328 11.70 -3.35 1.26
CA LEU A 328 10.61 -2.82 0.44
C LEU A 328 11.22 -2.28 -0.85
N VAL A 329 10.54 -2.53 -1.96
CA VAL A 329 10.83 -1.88 -3.24
C VAL A 329 9.57 -1.21 -3.74
N ASP A 330 9.72 -0.01 -4.28
CA ASP A 330 8.59 0.81 -4.69
C ASP A 330 8.78 1.27 -6.14
N GLN A 331 7.88 0.83 -7.01
CA GLN A 331 7.82 1.25 -8.40
C GLN A 331 7.52 2.76 -8.54
N GLY A 332 6.82 3.36 -7.58
CA GLY A 332 6.53 4.80 -7.54
C GLY A 332 7.78 5.65 -7.29
N ASN A 333 8.75 5.12 -6.55
CA ASN A 333 10.06 5.76 -6.32
C ASN A 333 11.19 4.78 -6.62
N PRO A 334 11.47 4.54 -7.91
CA PRO A 334 12.20 3.35 -8.29
C PRO A 334 13.71 3.42 -7.99
N ASP A 335 14.21 4.59 -7.60
CA ASP A 335 15.60 4.84 -7.18
C ASP A 335 15.73 5.04 -5.65
N THR A 336 14.63 4.96 -4.89
CA THR A 336 14.66 5.10 -3.44
C THR A 336 15.01 3.76 -2.78
N VAL A 337 15.92 3.82 -1.80
CA VAL A 337 16.31 2.69 -0.96
C VAL A 337 15.43 2.69 0.29
N TYR A 338 14.69 1.61 0.52
CA TYR A 338 13.84 1.43 1.71
C TYR A 338 14.38 0.38 2.69
N GLY A 339 15.57 -0.17 2.41
CA GLY A 339 16.28 -1.04 3.34
C GLY A 339 17.33 -0.26 4.15
N PRO A 340 17.81 -0.84 5.27
CA PRO A 340 17.27 -2.03 5.93
C PRO A 340 15.91 -1.73 6.59
N ASN A 341 15.02 -2.71 6.63
CA ASN A 341 13.69 -2.60 7.25
C ASN A 341 13.71 -3.27 8.65
N PRO A 342 14.17 -2.59 9.71
CA PRO A 342 14.32 -3.18 11.04
C PRO A 342 12.99 -3.57 11.68
N MET A 343 11.89 -2.99 11.23
CA MET A 343 10.55 -3.32 11.70
C MET A 343 9.98 -4.58 11.04
N GLN A 344 10.74 -5.16 10.10
CA GLN A 344 10.35 -6.29 9.26
C GLN A 344 8.95 -6.12 8.66
N HIS A 345 8.65 -4.89 8.24
CA HIS A 345 7.37 -4.55 7.64
C HIS A 345 7.24 -5.22 6.27
N ILE A 346 6.11 -5.84 6.01
CA ILE A 346 5.79 -6.47 4.75
C ILE A 346 4.70 -5.63 4.11
N GLN A 347 5.01 -5.10 2.93
CA GLN A 347 4.08 -4.32 2.15
C GLN A 347 3.92 -4.92 0.76
N VAL A 348 2.67 -5.13 0.37
CA VAL A 348 2.28 -5.34 -1.02
C VAL A 348 1.29 -4.25 -1.35
N SER A 349 1.52 -3.58 -2.44
CA SER A 349 0.54 -2.76 -3.12
C SER A 349 0.87 -2.84 -4.61
N PRO A 350 0.14 -2.14 -5.47
CA PRO A 350 0.48 -2.19 -6.87
C PRO A 350 1.83 -1.60 -7.26
N ASN A 351 2.39 -0.72 -6.42
CA ASN A 351 3.73 -0.19 -6.62
C ASN A 351 4.72 -0.74 -5.59
N ALA A 352 4.26 -1.12 -4.40
CA ALA A 352 5.12 -1.65 -3.36
C ALA A 352 5.20 -3.18 -3.43
N SER A 353 6.42 -3.71 -3.41
CA SER A 353 6.67 -5.14 -3.23
C SER A 353 7.65 -5.36 -2.10
N THR A 354 7.64 -6.57 -1.56
CA THR A 354 8.54 -6.95 -0.46
C THR A 354 9.50 -8.04 -0.94
N ILE A 355 10.79 -7.86 -0.69
CA ILE A 355 11.83 -8.86 -0.90
C ILE A 355 12.20 -9.48 0.44
N PHE A 356 12.22 -10.80 0.50
CA PHE A 356 12.68 -11.60 1.64
C PHE A 356 14.04 -12.23 1.32
N GLY A 357 15.08 -11.86 2.07
CA GLY A 357 16.41 -12.43 1.92
C GLY A 357 16.68 -13.58 2.89
N PHE A 358 17.00 -14.76 2.37
CA PHE A 358 17.41 -15.93 3.17
C PHE A 358 18.91 -16.22 3.05
N HIS A 359 19.57 -16.33 4.20
CA HIS A 359 20.96 -16.77 4.27
C HIS A 359 21.04 -18.30 4.44
N PHE A 360 21.92 -18.91 3.66
CA PHE A 360 22.25 -20.33 3.72
C PHE A 360 23.70 -20.48 4.17
N GLU A 361 23.98 -21.52 4.95
CA GLU A 361 25.34 -21.85 5.39
C GLU A 361 25.81 -23.13 4.71
N ASP A 362 27.12 -23.37 4.63
CA ASP A 362 27.65 -24.65 4.10
C ASP A 362 27.20 -25.85 4.93
N ALA A 363 26.87 -25.64 6.20
CA ALA A 363 26.26 -26.64 7.07
C ALA A 363 24.85 -27.07 6.63
N ASP A 364 24.22 -26.35 5.69
CA ASP A 364 22.93 -26.71 5.10
C ASP A 364 23.08 -27.59 3.86
N LEU A 365 24.29 -27.80 3.33
CA LEU A 365 24.50 -28.66 2.17
C LEU A 365 24.03 -30.09 2.45
N GLY A 366 23.22 -30.62 1.53
CA GLY A 366 22.64 -31.97 1.64
C GLY A 366 21.36 -32.04 2.47
N LYS A 367 20.93 -30.94 3.11
CA LYS A 367 19.59 -30.81 3.69
C LYS A 367 18.55 -30.50 2.62
N ALA A 368 17.31 -30.82 2.91
CA ALA A 368 16.09 -30.39 2.25
C ALA A 368 15.55 -29.11 2.89
N CYS A 369 15.29 -28.11 2.06
CA CYS A 369 14.72 -26.83 2.39
C CYS A 369 13.26 -26.77 1.94
N GLU A 370 12.41 -26.09 2.70
CA GLU A 370 11.02 -25.82 2.35
C GLU A 370 10.69 -24.37 2.66
N LEU A 371 10.17 -23.65 1.68
CA LEU A 371 9.72 -22.27 1.83
C LEU A 371 8.21 -22.26 2.09
N SER A 372 7.77 -21.43 3.04
CA SER A 372 6.36 -21.24 3.34
C SER A 372 6.02 -19.78 3.64
N PHE A 373 4.82 -19.35 3.26
CA PHE A 373 4.26 -18.05 3.62
C PHE A 373 3.02 -18.24 4.48
N ARG A 374 2.91 -17.50 5.59
CA ARG A 374 1.84 -17.65 6.58
C ARG A 374 1.16 -16.33 6.90
N MET A 375 -0.16 -16.41 7.09
CA MET A 375 -1.00 -15.34 7.63
C MET A 375 -1.60 -15.85 8.95
N GLY A 376 -0.80 -15.87 10.01
CA GLY A 376 -1.21 -16.43 11.31
C GLY A 376 -2.45 -15.77 11.90
N ARG A 377 -3.21 -16.54 12.69
CA ARG A 377 -4.42 -16.05 13.38
C ARG A 377 -4.08 -15.06 14.49
N GLY A 378 -4.93 -14.06 14.68
CA GLY A 378 -4.89 -13.16 15.83
C GLY A 378 -3.72 -12.18 15.86
N ARG A 379 -3.01 -11.98 14.75
CA ARG A 379 -2.06 -10.86 14.59
C ARG A 379 -2.67 -9.78 13.71
N PRO A 380 -2.44 -8.49 14.00
CA PRO A 380 -2.95 -7.41 13.17
C PRO A 380 -2.25 -7.43 11.82
N PHE A 381 -3.03 -7.52 10.76
CA PHE A 381 -2.63 -7.26 9.38
C PHE A 381 -3.76 -6.48 8.71
N ASN A 382 -3.40 -5.60 7.78
CA ASN A 382 -4.36 -4.98 6.88
C ASN A 382 -4.26 -5.67 5.53
N LEU A 383 -5.36 -6.27 5.10
CA LEU A 383 -5.50 -6.86 3.77
C LEU A 383 -6.75 -6.25 3.14
N THR A 384 -6.57 -5.57 2.00
CA THR A 384 -7.67 -4.98 1.25
C THR A 384 -7.61 -5.39 -0.22
N GLY A 385 -8.73 -5.14 -0.91
CA GLY A 385 -8.94 -5.48 -2.30
C GLY A 385 -8.97 -6.99 -2.55
N THR A 386 -8.34 -7.48 -3.63
CA THR A 386 -8.54 -8.87 -4.07
C THR A 386 -7.88 -9.91 -3.19
N GLY A 387 -6.85 -9.52 -2.43
CA GLY A 387 -6.04 -10.42 -1.61
C GLY A 387 -5.15 -11.39 -2.39
N VAL A 388 -5.08 -11.31 -3.72
CA VAL A 388 -4.22 -12.19 -4.53
C VAL A 388 -2.82 -11.57 -4.68
N VAL A 389 -1.80 -12.32 -4.28
CA VAL A 389 -0.39 -11.94 -4.39
C VAL A 389 0.38 -12.93 -5.25
N ALA A 390 1.53 -12.51 -5.78
CA ALA A 390 2.44 -13.33 -6.55
C ALA A 390 3.79 -13.46 -5.84
N PHE A 391 4.34 -14.68 -5.84
CA PHE A 391 5.68 -14.97 -5.35
C PHE A 391 6.63 -15.29 -6.50
N ALA A 392 7.87 -14.82 -6.39
CA ALA A 392 8.91 -15.07 -7.37
C ALA A 392 10.28 -15.25 -6.71
N ALA A 393 11.10 -16.15 -7.25
CA ALA A 393 12.50 -16.28 -6.86
C ALA A 393 13.38 -15.34 -7.69
N LEU A 394 14.39 -14.78 -7.04
CA LEU A 394 15.35 -13.84 -7.61
C LEU A 394 16.70 -14.51 -7.96
N ASP A 395 17.44 -13.99 -8.95
CA ASP A 395 18.77 -14.50 -9.35
C ASP A 395 19.88 -14.18 -8.37
N ASP A 396 19.69 -13.17 -7.53
CA ASP A 396 20.72 -12.69 -6.62
C ASP A 396 20.14 -12.20 -5.29
N TRP A 397 21.05 -11.86 -4.38
CA TRP A 397 20.77 -11.22 -3.11
C TRP A 397 20.37 -9.75 -3.30
N ALA A 398 19.32 -9.34 -2.58
CA ALA A 398 19.00 -7.93 -2.44
C ALA A 398 19.81 -7.36 -1.26
N GLU A 399 20.72 -6.44 -1.54
CA GLU A 399 21.51 -5.77 -0.51
C GLU A 399 20.67 -4.70 0.20
N PRO A 400 20.51 -4.76 1.54
CA PRO A 400 19.62 -3.85 2.26
C PRO A 400 19.92 -2.37 2.06
N ASP A 401 21.19 -2.01 1.93
CA ASP A 401 21.62 -0.60 1.92
C ASP A 401 21.60 0.05 0.53
N ASN A 402 21.30 -0.70 -0.55
CA ASN A 402 21.35 -0.16 -1.91
C ASN A 402 20.26 -0.68 -2.87
N THR A 403 19.43 -1.62 -2.42
CA THR A 403 18.37 -2.17 -3.26
C THR A 403 17.25 -1.15 -3.42
N THR A 404 16.93 -0.85 -4.67
CA THR A 404 15.81 -0.04 -5.14
C THR A 404 14.96 -0.89 -6.08
N TYR A 405 13.84 -0.37 -6.55
CA TYR A 405 13.06 -1.07 -7.58
C TYR A 405 13.84 -1.27 -8.89
N HIS A 406 14.67 -0.30 -9.29
CA HIS A 406 15.50 -0.42 -10.50
C HIS A 406 16.75 -1.30 -10.31
N SER A 407 17.30 -1.37 -9.10
CA SER A 407 18.50 -2.16 -8.81
C SER A 407 18.22 -3.54 -8.22
N MET A 408 16.95 -3.88 -7.91
CA MET A 408 16.63 -5.19 -7.34
C MET A 408 17.05 -6.34 -8.26
N PRO A 409 17.44 -7.50 -7.68
CA PRO A 409 17.74 -8.69 -8.45
C PRO A 409 16.59 -9.11 -9.38
N ARG A 410 16.92 -9.79 -10.47
CA ARG A 410 15.95 -10.14 -11.51
C ARG A 410 15.14 -11.36 -11.08
N VAL A 411 13.85 -11.34 -11.43
CA VAL A 411 13.00 -12.53 -11.30
C VAL A 411 13.48 -13.61 -12.27
N ILE A 412 13.86 -14.77 -11.73
CA ILE A 412 14.24 -15.96 -12.52
C ILE A 412 13.14 -17.00 -12.60
N GLN A 413 12.25 -17.02 -11.60
CA GLN A 413 11.20 -18.01 -11.54
C GLN A 413 9.97 -17.42 -10.85
N ALA A 414 8.89 -17.29 -11.61
CA ALA A 414 7.57 -17.12 -11.02
C ALA A 414 7.18 -18.42 -10.30
N MET A 415 6.66 -18.29 -9.08
CA MET A 415 6.22 -19.40 -8.27
C MET A 415 4.70 -19.52 -8.39
N ASP A 416 3.97 -19.18 -7.33
CA ASP A 416 2.52 -19.27 -7.28
C ASP A 416 1.88 -17.90 -7.06
N ASN A 417 0.65 -17.76 -7.59
CA ASN A 417 -0.28 -16.73 -7.16
C ASN A 417 -1.13 -17.29 -6.03
N VAL A 418 -1.24 -16.57 -4.91
CA VAL A 418 -1.87 -17.06 -3.68
C VAL A 418 -2.92 -16.07 -3.22
N LEU A 419 -4.11 -16.56 -2.88
CA LEU A 419 -5.15 -15.77 -2.22
C LEU A 419 -4.86 -15.72 -0.71
N LEU A 420 -4.65 -14.52 -0.19
CA LEU A 420 -4.39 -14.27 1.22
C LEU A 420 -5.68 -14.25 2.03
N TYR A 421 -5.65 -14.89 3.20
CA TYR A 421 -6.72 -14.88 4.19
C TYR A 421 -6.15 -15.28 5.56
N GLU A 422 -6.89 -14.98 6.63
CA GLU A 422 -6.47 -15.33 7.99
C GLU A 422 -6.36 -16.86 8.18
N GLY A 423 -5.22 -17.31 8.67
CA GLY A 423 -4.89 -18.72 8.86
C GLY A 423 -4.32 -19.40 7.62
N LEU A 424 -4.00 -18.67 6.55
CA LEU A 424 -3.26 -19.21 5.40
C LEU A 424 -1.89 -19.74 5.85
N ASP A 425 -1.54 -20.92 5.36
CA ASP A 425 -0.20 -21.51 5.42
C ASP A 425 0.08 -22.15 4.06
N HIS A 426 0.84 -21.44 3.23
CA HIS A 426 1.16 -21.84 1.85
C HIS A 426 2.60 -22.32 1.76
N SER A 427 2.81 -23.57 1.34
CA SER A 427 4.14 -24.14 1.10
C SER A 427 4.44 -24.19 -0.40
N PHE A 428 5.63 -23.76 -0.78
CA PHE A 428 6.12 -23.77 -2.16
C PHE A 428 6.84 -25.07 -2.54
N GLY A 429 6.83 -26.06 -1.64
CA GLY A 429 7.46 -27.36 -1.85
C GLY A 429 8.90 -27.45 -1.33
N ILE A 430 9.47 -28.64 -1.47
CA ILE A 430 10.76 -29.01 -0.91
C ILE A 430 11.84 -29.00 -2.01
N PHE A 431 12.99 -28.39 -1.72
CA PHE A 431 14.14 -28.29 -2.61
C PHE A 431 15.45 -28.54 -1.84
N PRO A 432 16.55 -28.94 -2.49
CA PRO A 432 17.84 -29.08 -1.81
C PRO A 432 18.36 -27.71 -1.36
N CYS A 433 18.84 -27.60 -0.12
CA CYS A 433 19.43 -26.36 0.38
C CYS A 433 20.75 -26.06 -0.38
N PRO A 434 20.93 -24.85 -0.92
CA PRO A 434 22.01 -24.56 -1.86
C PRO A 434 23.39 -24.28 -1.21
N GLY A 435 23.47 -24.19 0.12
CA GLY A 435 24.72 -23.87 0.85
C GLY A 435 25.10 -22.38 0.76
N SER A 436 26.26 -21.99 1.32
CA SER A 436 26.62 -20.56 1.46
C SER A 436 26.93 -19.83 0.16
N THR A 437 27.17 -20.58 -0.91
CA THR A 437 27.47 -20.02 -2.22
C THR A 437 26.27 -19.38 -2.92
N THR A 438 25.05 -19.62 -2.41
CA THR A 438 23.82 -19.10 -2.98
C THR A 438 23.07 -18.29 -1.93
N HIS A 439 22.94 -17.00 -2.21
CA HIS A 439 21.98 -16.15 -1.53
C HIS A 439 20.65 -16.22 -2.29
N SER A 440 19.52 -16.28 -1.59
CA SER A 440 18.22 -16.34 -2.26
C SER A 440 17.31 -15.23 -1.78
N GLY A 441 16.79 -14.47 -2.75
CA GLY A 441 15.71 -13.51 -2.56
C GLY A 441 14.38 -14.10 -3.03
N ILE A 442 13.33 -13.85 -2.27
CA ILE A 442 11.95 -14.12 -2.68
C ILE A 442 11.22 -12.78 -2.75
N LEU A 443 10.72 -12.44 -3.93
CA LEU A 443 9.85 -11.28 -4.15
C LEU A 443 8.40 -11.69 -3.89
N LEU A 444 7.73 -10.91 -3.05
CA LEU A 444 6.29 -10.91 -2.85
C LEU A 444 5.75 -9.61 -3.44
N SER A 445 4.87 -9.74 -4.42
CA SER A 445 4.29 -8.63 -5.17
C SER A 445 2.79 -8.86 -5.35
N GLU A 446 2.10 -7.84 -5.84
CA GLU A 446 0.72 -7.99 -6.28
C GLU A 446 0.65 -8.95 -7.49
N ALA A 447 -0.38 -9.81 -7.55
CA ALA A 447 -0.58 -10.66 -8.73
C ALA A 447 -1.06 -9.84 -9.95
N PRO A 448 -0.78 -10.28 -11.19
CA PRO A 448 -1.28 -9.59 -12.38
C PRO A 448 -2.81 -9.41 -12.33
N MET A 449 -3.28 -8.18 -12.57
CA MET A 449 -4.70 -7.79 -12.52
C MET A 449 -5.36 -7.87 -11.13
N ALA A 450 -4.59 -8.10 -10.08
CA ALA A 450 -5.08 -7.93 -8.72
C ALA A 450 -5.18 -6.43 -8.36
N ASP A 451 -5.84 -6.19 -7.24
CA ASP A 451 -5.83 -4.92 -6.53
C ASP A 451 -5.59 -5.26 -5.06
N THR A 452 -4.39 -5.73 -4.72
CA THR A 452 -4.09 -6.27 -3.39
C THR A 452 -3.19 -5.32 -2.64
N CYS A 453 -3.69 -4.81 -1.52
CA CYS A 453 -2.86 -4.15 -0.53
C CYS A 453 -2.73 -5.05 0.69
N LEU A 454 -1.49 -5.40 1.04
CA LEU A 454 -1.12 -6.08 2.28
C LEU A 454 -0.18 -5.16 3.04
N ASP A 455 -0.50 -4.90 4.30
CA ASP A 455 0.40 -4.33 5.29
C ASP A 455 0.41 -5.28 6.50
N CYS A 456 1.58 -5.84 6.79
CA CYS A 456 1.79 -6.58 8.01
C CYS A 456 3.24 -6.48 8.49
N ARG A 457 3.57 -7.19 9.58
CA ARG A 457 4.95 -7.34 10.05
C ARG A 457 5.31 -8.82 10.09
N GLN A 458 6.51 -9.15 9.63
CA GLN A 458 7.10 -10.46 9.83
C GLN A 458 7.13 -10.78 11.34
N GLY A 459 6.79 -12.01 11.70
CA GLY A 459 6.87 -12.51 13.06
C GLY A 459 6.86 -14.04 13.07
N ASP A 460 6.60 -14.64 14.24
CA ASP A 460 6.68 -16.12 14.39
C ASP A 460 5.58 -16.89 13.65
N ALA A 461 4.50 -16.22 13.25
CA ALA A 461 3.36 -16.84 12.60
C ALA A 461 2.87 -16.06 11.35
N MET A 462 3.57 -15.00 10.97
CA MET A 462 3.17 -14.11 9.88
C MET A 462 4.40 -13.77 9.03
N GLY A 463 4.25 -13.86 7.71
CA GLY A 463 5.31 -13.60 6.75
C GLY A 463 5.92 -14.87 6.17
N MET A 464 7.19 -14.81 5.79
CA MET A 464 7.91 -15.87 5.08
C MET A 464 8.79 -16.68 6.04
N PHE A 465 8.87 -17.99 5.83
CA PHE A 465 9.67 -18.91 6.65
C PHE A 465 10.39 -19.93 5.77
N LEU A 466 11.61 -20.26 6.17
CA LEU A 466 12.43 -21.30 5.57
C LEU A 466 12.67 -22.41 6.59
N ARG A 467 12.21 -23.61 6.28
CA ARG A 467 12.47 -24.81 7.08
C ARG A 467 13.62 -25.61 6.47
N LYS A 468 14.61 -25.96 7.27
CA LYS A 468 15.82 -26.71 6.88
C LYS A 468 15.84 -28.07 7.59
N CYS A 469 15.76 -29.16 6.84
CA CYS A 469 15.74 -30.55 7.28
C CYS A 469 16.84 -31.31 6.53
#